data_AF-A0A3C0BLI0-F1
#
_entry.id   AF-A0A3C0BLI0-F1
#
_cell.length_a   1.000
_cell.length_b   1.000
_cell.length_c   1.000
_cell.angle_alpha   90.00
_cell.angle_beta   90.00
_cell.angle_gamma   90.00
#
_symmetry.space_group_name_H-M   'P 1'
#
loop_
_entity.id
_entity.type
_entity.pdbx_description
1 polymer ?
#
loop_
_entity_poly.entity_id
_entity_poly.type
_entity_poly.pdbx_seq_one_letter_code
_entity_poly.pdbx_strand_id
1 'polypeptide(L)'
;AAYRGAAERALESFLGGHKKCTFALGQMINASPFELALSLAGYGFAVTHILATPAEEDFACMKRLAELSPETRVYAPTAPSMMNFAPVADGVGIAVGKDIAPYFPGAAHVSWNSEMQPFGFQAVADFFAACEAAL
;
A
#
# COMPACT_ATOMS: atom_id res chain seq x y z
N ALA A 1 -5.95 -23.24 8.58
CA ALA A 1 -5.19 -23.03 9.82
C ALA A 1 -3.74 -22.61 9.55
N ALA A 2 -2.97 -23.36 8.75
CA ALA A 2 -1.56 -23.06 8.47
C ALA A 2 -1.31 -21.68 7.83
N TYR A 3 -2.06 -21.32 6.78
CA TYR A 3 -1.88 -20.04 6.07
C TYR A 3 -2.21 -18.82 6.93
N ARG A 4 -3.24 -18.91 7.79
CA ARG A 4 -3.58 -17.82 8.71
C ARG A 4 -2.45 -17.54 9.69
N GLY A 5 -1.90 -18.59 10.31
CA GLY A 5 -0.76 -18.42 11.23
C GLY A 5 0.51 -17.93 10.52
N ALA A 6 0.71 -18.28 9.26
CA ALA A 6 1.82 -17.72 8.47
C ALA A 6 1.63 -16.22 8.19
N ALA A 7 0.42 -15.80 7.83
CA ALA A 7 0.08 -14.39 7.63
C ALA A 7 0.26 -13.57 8.90
N GLU A 8 -0.26 -14.05 10.03
CA GLU A 8 -0.14 -13.39 11.34
C GLU A 8 1.34 -13.24 11.73
N ARG A 9 2.16 -14.29 11.58
CA ARG A 9 3.61 -14.22 11.86
C ARG A 9 4.35 -13.25 10.93
N ALA A 10 4.03 -13.25 9.64
CA ALA A 10 4.67 -12.35 8.68
C ALA A 10 4.35 -10.88 9.02
N LEU A 11 3.07 -10.60 9.31
CA LEU A 11 2.62 -9.27 9.76
C LEU A 11 3.29 -8.86 11.07
N GLU A 12 3.27 -9.72 12.09
CA GLU A 12 3.87 -9.43 13.41
C GLU A 12 5.37 -9.17 13.31
N SER A 13 6.09 -9.99 12.52
CA SER A 13 7.52 -9.80 12.28
C SER A 13 7.80 -8.47 11.60
N PHE A 14 7.06 -8.16 10.53
CA PHE A 14 7.23 -6.92 9.78
C PHE A 14 6.90 -5.70 10.65
N LEU A 15 5.80 -5.75 11.41
CA LEU A 15 5.39 -4.70 12.33
C LEU A 15 6.41 -4.50 13.47
N GLY A 16 7.03 -5.58 13.95
CA GLY A 16 8.08 -5.54 14.97
C GLY A 16 9.36 -4.85 14.50
N GLY A 17 9.79 -5.13 13.26
CA GLY A 17 10.98 -4.51 12.65
C GLY A 17 10.74 -3.09 12.13
N HIS A 18 9.54 -2.82 11.62
CA HIS A 18 9.25 -1.66 10.77
C HIS A 18 8.01 -0.88 11.21
N LYS A 19 7.78 -0.78 12.53
CA LYS A 19 6.56 -0.15 13.12
C LYS A 19 6.21 1.25 12.62
N LYS A 20 7.19 2.00 12.11
CA LYS A 20 7.02 3.36 11.56
C LYS A 20 7.08 3.41 10.03
N CYS A 21 6.98 2.26 9.37
CA CYS A 21 6.99 2.19 7.91
C CYS A 21 5.76 2.91 7.35
N THR A 22 6.02 3.74 6.34
CA THR A 22 5.01 4.52 5.64
C THR A 22 4.90 4.01 4.21
N PHE A 23 3.67 3.86 3.72
CA PHE A 23 3.37 3.32 2.41
C PHE A 23 2.82 4.37 1.44
N ALA A 24 3.22 4.23 0.18
CA ALA A 24 2.57 4.84 -0.97
C ALA A 24 2.08 3.72 -1.90
N LEU A 25 0.82 3.76 -2.34
CA LEU A 25 0.20 2.69 -3.12
C LEU A 25 -0.23 3.19 -4.50
N GLY A 26 0.21 2.50 -5.55
CA GLY A 26 -0.27 2.67 -6.92
C GLY A 26 -1.45 1.77 -7.24
N GLN A 27 -2.10 2.01 -8.38
CA GLN A 27 -3.24 1.22 -8.84
C GLN A 27 -2.83 -0.02 -9.64
N MET A 28 -1.61 -0.06 -10.17
CA MET A 28 -1.11 -1.20 -10.95
C MET A 28 -0.54 -2.31 -10.04
N ILE A 29 -1.38 -2.83 -9.14
CA ILE A 29 -1.04 -3.86 -8.15
C ILE A 29 -2.10 -4.98 -8.13
N ASN A 30 -1.74 -6.15 -7.60
CA ASN A 30 -2.61 -7.32 -7.41
C ASN A 30 -3.54 -7.17 -6.19
N ALA A 31 -4.12 -5.99 -6.02
CA ALA A 31 -5.06 -5.63 -4.96
C ALA A 31 -5.82 -4.36 -5.33
N SER A 32 -6.98 -4.10 -4.70
CA SER A 32 -7.47 -2.72 -4.66
C SER A 32 -6.53 -1.89 -3.78
N PRO A 33 -6.00 -0.75 -4.25
CA PRO A 33 -5.15 0.09 -3.44
C PRO A 33 -5.89 0.66 -2.22
N PHE A 34 -7.21 0.83 -2.30
CA PHE A 34 -8.02 1.33 -1.19
C PHE A 34 -8.26 0.25 -0.13
N GLU A 35 -8.52 -1.00 -0.53
CA GLU A 35 -8.62 -2.12 0.42
C GLU A 35 -7.29 -2.42 1.10
N LEU A 36 -6.19 -2.39 0.34
CA LEU A 36 -4.85 -2.56 0.88
C LEU A 36 -4.50 -1.43 1.85
N ALA A 37 -4.80 -0.18 1.48
CA ALA A 37 -4.60 0.97 2.35
C ALA A 37 -5.35 0.83 3.67
N LEU A 38 -6.64 0.47 3.61
CA LEU A 38 -7.46 0.27 4.80
C LEU A 38 -6.91 -0.84 5.69
N SER A 39 -6.44 -1.93 5.08
CA SER A 39 -5.83 -3.05 5.82
C SER A 39 -4.53 -2.63 6.51
N LEU A 40 -3.63 -1.94 5.81
CA LEU A 40 -2.37 -1.42 6.36
C LEU A 40 -2.61 -0.41 7.49
N ALA A 41 -3.55 0.52 7.30
CA ALA A 41 -3.97 1.45 8.34
C ALA A 41 -4.54 0.72 9.56
N GLY A 42 -5.37 -0.32 9.35
CA GLY A 42 -5.91 -1.17 10.41
C GLY A 42 -4.83 -1.94 11.19
N TYR A 43 -3.71 -2.26 10.56
CA TYR A 43 -2.54 -2.86 11.23
C TYR A 43 -1.65 -1.82 11.95
N GLY A 44 -1.89 -0.53 11.74
CA GLY A 44 -1.15 0.56 12.38
C GLY A 44 -0.03 1.16 11.55
N PHE A 45 0.07 0.82 10.26
CA PHE A 45 1.00 1.50 9.33
C PHE A 45 0.39 2.80 8.82
N ALA A 46 1.25 3.76 8.47
CA ALA A 46 0.82 4.97 7.78
C ALA A 46 0.74 4.72 6.27
N VAL A 47 -0.37 5.13 5.64
CA VAL A 47 -0.47 5.23 4.17
C VAL A 47 -0.62 6.70 3.86
N THR A 48 0.32 7.28 3.10
CA THR A 48 0.31 8.73 2.84
C THR A 48 -0.25 9.05 1.47
N HIS A 49 0.00 8.18 0.49
CA HIS A 49 -0.33 8.43 -0.91
C HIS A 49 -1.01 7.21 -1.52
N ILE A 50 -2.13 7.45 -2.20
CA ILE A 50 -2.78 6.48 -3.08
C ILE A 50 -2.86 7.10 -4.47
N LEU A 51 -2.15 6.53 -5.44
CA LEU A 51 -2.24 6.89 -6.85
C LEU A 51 -3.22 5.93 -7.53
N ALA A 52 -4.49 6.31 -7.56
CA ALA A 52 -5.56 5.51 -8.15
C ALA A 52 -6.75 6.39 -8.54
N THR A 53 -7.48 5.97 -9.57
CA THR A 53 -8.79 6.54 -9.88
C THR A 53 -9.86 5.80 -9.08
N PRO A 54 -10.58 6.45 -8.14
CA PRO A 54 -11.63 5.80 -7.36
C PRO A 54 -12.78 5.28 -8.23
N ALA A 55 -13.27 4.08 -7.93
CA ALA A 55 -14.52 3.53 -8.44
C ALA A 55 -15.61 3.51 -7.35
N GLU A 56 -16.87 3.22 -7.72
CA GLU A 56 -17.99 3.18 -6.77
C GLU A 56 -17.78 2.10 -5.69
N GLU A 57 -17.22 0.96 -6.09
CA GLU A 57 -16.88 -0.15 -5.18
C GLU A 57 -15.89 0.26 -4.07
N ASP A 58 -15.01 1.23 -4.33
CA ASP A 58 -13.99 1.66 -3.37
C ASP A 58 -14.55 2.56 -2.25
N PHE A 59 -15.75 3.14 -2.43
CA PHE A 59 -16.25 4.20 -1.56
C PHE A 59 -16.46 3.75 -0.10
N ALA A 60 -16.82 2.49 0.11
CA ALA A 60 -16.94 1.93 1.46
C ALA A 60 -15.58 1.88 2.17
N CYS A 61 -14.53 1.47 1.46
CA CYS A 61 -13.16 1.43 1.97
C CYS A 61 -12.63 2.85 2.19
N MET A 62 -12.86 3.76 1.25
CA MET A 62 -12.43 5.16 1.35
C MET A 62 -13.05 5.87 2.55
N LYS A 63 -14.35 5.66 2.83
CA LYS A 63 -15.00 6.25 4.02
C LYS A 63 -14.35 5.80 5.32
N ARG A 64 -14.10 4.49 5.47
CA ARG A 64 -13.41 3.94 6.64
C ARG A 64 -11.95 4.39 6.72
N LEU A 65 -11.29 4.48 5.58
CA LEU A 65 -9.91 4.94 5.51
C LEU A 65 -9.80 6.41 5.93
N ALA A 66 -10.76 7.26 5.57
CA ALA A 66 -10.79 8.66 5.99
C ALA A 66 -10.96 8.80 7.53
N GLU A 67 -11.64 7.86 8.19
CA GLU A 67 -11.77 7.82 9.64
C GLU A 67 -10.48 7.35 10.33
N LEU A 68 -9.82 6.32 9.78
CA LEU A 68 -8.63 5.71 10.38
C LEU A 68 -7.31 6.42 10.01
N SER A 69 -7.24 7.00 8.82
CA SER A 69 -6.07 7.66 8.25
C SER A 69 -6.48 8.92 7.47
N PRO A 70 -6.93 9.97 8.17
CA PRO A 70 -7.40 11.21 7.55
C PRO A 70 -6.32 11.93 6.73
N GLU A 71 -5.05 11.64 7.00
CA GLU A 71 -3.90 12.20 6.28
C GLU A 71 -3.61 11.48 4.96
N THR A 72 -4.26 10.34 4.67
CA THR A 72 -4.07 9.63 3.39
C THR A 72 -4.60 10.50 2.25
N ARG A 73 -3.74 10.79 1.26
CA ARG A 73 -4.11 11.57 0.08
C ARG A 73 -4.30 10.67 -1.14
N VAL A 74 -5.38 10.93 -1.89
CA VAL A 74 -5.72 10.20 -3.12
C VAL A 74 -5.44 11.08 -4.32
N TYR A 75 -4.74 10.52 -5.29
CA TYR A 75 -4.31 11.16 -6.52
C TYR A 75 -4.81 10.34 -7.70
N ALA A 76 -5.66 10.92 -8.55
CA ALA A 76 -6.07 10.26 -9.79
C ALA A 76 -4.99 10.50 -10.86
N PRO A 77 -4.46 9.46 -11.53
CA PRO A 77 -3.43 9.61 -12.56
C PRO A 77 -3.80 10.56 -13.70
N THR A 78 -5.10 10.70 -13.98
CA THR A 78 -5.65 11.56 -15.04
C THR A 78 -5.94 12.99 -14.55
N ALA A 79 -5.76 13.29 -13.27
CA ALA A 79 -6.04 14.62 -12.75
C ALA A 79 -4.98 15.63 -13.21
N PRO A 80 -5.37 16.85 -13.64
CA PRO A 80 -4.42 17.91 -14.02
C PRO A 80 -3.43 18.27 -12.90
N SER A 81 -3.81 18.06 -11.64
CA SER A 81 -2.94 18.25 -10.48
C SER A 81 -1.68 17.37 -10.51
N MET A 82 -1.67 16.27 -11.27
CA MET A 82 -0.51 15.40 -11.42
C MET A 82 0.61 16.00 -12.26
N MET A 83 0.33 17.03 -13.09
CA MET A 83 1.30 17.63 -14.00
C MET A 83 2.53 18.22 -13.29
N ASN A 84 2.32 18.71 -12.06
CA ASN A 84 3.38 19.23 -11.19
C ASN A 84 3.43 18.47 -9.86
N PHE A 85 3.04 17.19 -9.85
CA PHE A 85 3.19 16.37 -8.66
C PHE A 85 4.67 16.17 -8.40
N ALA A 86 5.22 17.05 -7.56
CA ALA A 86 6.49 16.83 -6.94
C ALA A 86 6.23 15.85 -5.80
N PRO A 87 6.92 14.69 -5.77
CA PRO A 87 6.95 13.93 -4.56
C PRO A 87 7.53 14.85 -3.50
N VAL A 88 6.70 15.22 -2.54
CA VAL A 88 7.20 15.83 -1.34
C VAL A 88 8.23 14.82 -0.82
N ALA A 89 9.36 15.27 -0.30
CA ALA A 89 10.36 14.41 0.36
C ALA A 89 9.80 13.83 1.68
N ASP A 90 8.55 13.37 1.63
CA ASP A 90 7.81 12.69 2.65
C ASP A 90 8.45 11.32 2.78
N GLY A 91 8.85 10.98 4.01
CA GLY A 91 9.53 9.74 4.38
C GLY A 91 8.68 8.48 4.18
N VAL A 92 8.21 8.28 2.95
CA VAL A 92 7.67 7.02 2.44
C VAL A 92 8.78 5.99 2.51
N GLY A 93 8.54 4.94 3.27
CA GLY A 93 9.46 3.81 3.38
C GLY A 93 9.31 2.84 2.22
N ILE A 94 8.07 2.57 1.81
CA ILE A 94 7.76 1.61 0.74
C ILE A 94 6.76 2.21 -0.25
N ALA A 95 7.09 2.14 -1.53
CA ALA A 95 6.18 2.41 -2.65
C ALA A 95 5.76 1.08 -3.29
N VAL A 96 4.46 0.80 -3.29
CA VAL A 96 3.89 -0.43 -3.85
C VAL A 96 3.20 -0.12 -5.17
N GLY A 97 3.67 -0.72 -6.27
CA GLY A 97 3.17 -0.51 -7.61
C GLY A 97 4.16 0.20 -8.53
N LYS A 98 4.25 -0.25 -9.77
CA LYS A 98 5.20 0.28 -10.77
C LYS A 98 4.88 1.69 -11.22
N ASP A 99 3.61 2.08 -11.14
CA ASP A 99 3.08 3.38 -11.51
C ASP A 99 3.37 4.46 -10.46
N ILE A 100 3.49 4.09 -9.18
CA ILE A 100 3.80 5.04 -8.12
C ILE A 100 5.31 5.14 -7.80
N ALA A 101 6.07 4.07 -8.07
CA ALA A 101 7.52 3.99 -7.80
C ALA A 101 8.36 5.17 -8.34
N PRO A 102 8.13 5.69 -9.58
CA PRO A 102 8.92 6.80 -10.11
C PRO A 102 8.80 8.10 -9.31
N TYR A 103 7.70 8.26 -8.56
CA TYR A 103 7.52 9.41 -7.70
C TYR A 103 8.30 9.27 -6.39
N PHE A 104 8.63 8.09 -5.91
CA PHE A 104 9.32 7.93 -4.62
C PHE A 104 10.68 7.25 -4.78
N PRO A 105 11.68 7.91 -5.41
CA PRO A 105 12.98 7.29 -5.72
C PRO A 105 13.79 6.90 -4.48
N GLY A 106 13.49 7.47 -3.31
CA GLY A 106 14.13 7.15 -2.03
C GLY A 106 13.45 6.05 -1.22
N ALA A 107 12.29 5.55 -1.67
CA ALA A 107 11.57 4.47 -1.01
C ALA A 107 12.00 3.10 -1.54
N ALA A 108 11.80 2.05 -0.75
CA ALA A 108 11.85 0.67 -1.23
C ALA A 108 10.67 0.40 -2.19
N HIS A 109 10.91 -0.31 -3.28
CA HIS A 109 9.90 -0.50 -4.33
C HIS A 109 9.40 -1.95 -4.38
N VAL A 110 8.10 -2.14 -4.23
CA VAL A 110 7.45 -3.44 -4.33
C VAL A 110 6.47 -3.40 -5.49
N SER A 111 6.74 -4.11 -6.59
CA SER A 111 5.84 -4.06 -7.77
C SER A 111 4.45 -4.66 -7.49
N TRP A 112 4.39 -5.72 -6.70
CA TRP A 112 3.17 -6.45 -6.30
C TRP A 112 2.15 -6.68 -7.44
N ASN A 113 2.60 -7.04 -8.65
CA ASN A 113 1.75 -7.17 -9.83
C ASN A 113 2.12 -8.37 -10.72
N SER A 114 2.40 -9.52 -10.09
CA SER A 114 2.69 -10.78 -10.77
C SER A 114 1.49 -11.31 -11.57
N GLU A 115 1.74 -12.15 -12.57
CA GLU A 115 0.68 -12.78 -13.38
C GLU A 115 -0.31 -13.61 -12.55
N MET A 116 0.20 -14.30 -11.52
CA MET A 116 -0.66 -14.96 -10.55
C MET A 116 -0.93 -14.02 -9.38
N GLN A 117 -2.20 -13.66 -9.23
CA GLN A 117 -2.68 -12.88 -8.09
C GLN A 117 -2.82 -13.79 -6.86
N PRO A 118 -2.07 -13.54 -5.78
CA PRO A 118 -2.27 -14.27 -4.54
C PRO A 118 -3.57 -13.81 -3.86
N PHE A 119 -4.19 -14.69 -3.06
CA PHE A 119 -5.45 -14.40 -2.38
C PHE A 119 -5.47 -14.89 -0.93
N GLY A 120 -6.40 -14.34 -0.14
CA GLY A 120 -6.61 -14.70 1.26
C GLY A 120 -5.37 -14.51 2.13
N PHE A 121 -5.22 -15.36 3.15
CA PHE A 121 -4.09 -15.27 4.08
C PHE A 121 -2.72 -15.49 3.41
N GLN A 122 -2.66 -16.26 2.32
CA GLN A 122 -1.41 -16.45 1.59
C GLN A 122 -0.93 -15.11 1.00
N ALA A 123 -1.84 -14.30 0.43
CA ALA A 123 -1.50 -12.99 -0.09
C ALA A 123 -0.91 -12.06 0.96
N VAL A 124 -1.42 -12.11 2.19
CA VAL A 124 -0.90 -11.29 3.30
C VAL A 124 0.53 -11.69 3.64
N ALA A 125 0.80 -13.00 3.76
CA ALA A 125 2.15 -13.49 4.04
C ALA A 125 3.13 -13.12 2.92
N ASP A 126 2.74 -13.33 1.67
CA ASP A 126 3.57 -13.03 0.50
C ASP A 126 3.81 -11.52 0.34
N PHE A 127 2.81 -10.69 0.67
CA PHE A 127 2.93 -9.24 0.61
C PHE A 127 3.99 -8.72 1.58
N PHE A 128 3.93 -9.13 2.85
CA PHE A 128 4.92 -8.70 3.84
C PHE A 128 6.30 -9.31 3.58
N ALA A 129 6.39 -10.53 3.04
CA ALA A 129 7.66 -11.08 2.57
C ALA A 129 8.27 -10.25 1.44
N ALA A 130 7.46 -9.80 0.48
CA ALA A 130 7.91 -8.93 -0.61
C ALA A 130 8.32 -7.54 -0.09
N CYS A 131 7.64 -7.01 0.92
CA CYS A 131 8.03 -5.76 1.58
C CYS A 131 9.37 -5.90 2.30
N GLU A 132 9.56 -6.97 3.08
CA GLU A 132 10.82 -7.23 3.78
C GLU A 132 11.99 -7.39 2.82
N ALA A 133 11.79 -8.07 1.68
CA ALA A 133 12.83 -8.26 0.67
C ALA A 133 13.24 -6.96 -0.06
N ALA A 134 12.42 -5.91 0.02
CA ALA A 134 12.67 -4.64 -0.64
C ALA A 134 13.35 -3.60 0.26
N LEU A 135 13.33 -3.81 1.59
CA LEU A 135 13.96 -2.95 2.60
C LEU A 135 15.44 -3.31 2.80
#